data_AF-D8LW46-F1
#
_entry.id   AF-D8LW46-F1
#
_cell.length_a   1.000
_cell.length_b   1.000
_cell.length_c   1.000
_cell.angle_alpha   90.00
_cell.angle_beta   90.00
_cell.angle_gamma   90.00
#
_symmetry.space_group_name_H-M   'P 1'
#
loop_
_entity.id
_entity.type
_entity.pdbx_description
1 polymer ?
#
loop_
_entity_poly.entity_id
_entity_poly.type
_entity_poly.pdbx_seq_one_letter_code
_entity_poly.pdbx_strand_id
1 'polypeptide(L)'
;MLDTFLCSEETCNNIPSYLNGVRRVLKPGGVLLVASFNSPDMISAVFSLTDGLDYQMAMRHYEEIEGLESLRDTYSGLSEEELRGQYSYLYVLRKVDDN
;
A
#
# COMPACT_ATOMS: atom_id res chain seq x y z
N MET A 1 14.02 10.79 -5.47
CA MET A 1 13.91 9.49 -6.16
C MET A 1 12.68 8.82 -5.63
N LEU A 2 11.77 8.43 -6.52
CA LEU A 2 10.45 7.91 -6.21
C LEU A 2 10.46 6.40 -6.47
N ASP A 3 9.98 5.62 -5.51
CA ASP A 3 9.73 4.18 -5.69
C ASP A 3 8.23 3.90 -5.51
N THR A 4 7.69 2.93 -6.25
CA THR A 4 6.26 2.61 -6.30
C THR A 4 6.06 1.11 -6.14
N PHE A 5 5.21 0.74 -5.17
CA PHE A 5 4.88 -0.65 -4.88
C PHE A 5 3.37 -0.88 -4.97
N LEU A 6 2.99 -1.99 -5.59
CA LEU A 6 1.62 -2.49 -5.63
C LEU A 6 1.46 -3.56 -4.56
N CYS A 7 0.61 -3.31 -3.58
CA CYS A 7 0.30 -4.25 -2.52
C CYS A 7 -0.86 -5.18 -2.94
N SER A 8 -0.59 -6.46 -3.17
CA SER A 8 -1.59 -7.54 -3.21
C SER A 8 -1.52 -8.41 -1.94
N GLU A 9 -2.58 -9.16 -1.65
CA GLU A 9 -2.66 -10.06 -0.48
C GLU A 9 -1.51 -11.08 -0.41
N GLU A 10 -1.09 -11.65 -1.55
CA GLU A 10 0.08 -12.55 -1.61
C GLU A 10 1.40 -11.84 -1.26
N THR A 11 1.52 -10.57 -1.62
CA THR A 11 2.68 -9.76 -1.26
C THR A 11 2.68 -9.31 0.19
N CYS A 12 1.54 -9.31 0.90
CA CYS A 12 1.45 -8.79 2.28
C CYS A 12 2.46 -9.42 3.23
N ASN A 13 2.69 -10.74 3.11
CA ASN A 13 3.67 -11.46 3.91
C ASN A 13 5.12 -11.03 3.63
N ASN A 14 5.39 -10.49 2.44
CA ASN A 14 6.72 -10.07 2.01
C ASN A 14 6.98 -8.57 2.19
N ILE A 15 5.96 -7.78 2.54
CA ILE A 15 6.10 -6.32 2.67
C ILE A 15 7.17 -5.93 3.69
N PRO A 16 7.31 -6.57 4.87
CA PRO A 16 8.38 -6.23 5.81
C PRO A 16 9.78 -6.37 5.21
N SER A 17 10.01 -7.45 4.44
CA SER A 17 11.28 -7.69 3.74
C SER A 17 11.50 -6.65 2.63
N TYR A 18 10.46 -6.29 1.89
CA TYR A 18 10.52 -5.26 0.86
C TYR A 18 10.85 -3.87 1.45
N LEU A 19 10.13 -3.45 2.49
CA LEU A 19 10.36 -2.18 3.20
C LEU A 19 11.79 -2.08 3.75
N ASN A 20 12.32 -3.19 4.28
CA ASN A 20 13.72 -3.29 4.71
C ASN A 20 14.71 -3.17 3.54
N GLY A 21 14.38 -3.73 2.37
CA GLY A 21 15.17 -3.56 1.15
C GLY A 21 15.20 -2.09 0.71
N VAL A 22 14.03 -1.46 0.59
CA VAL A 22 13.90 -0.04 0.21
C VAL A 22 14.65 0.85 1.19
N ARG A 23 14.59 0.56 2.51
CA ARG A 23 15.27 1.34 3.56
C ARG A 23 16.78 1.49 3.31
N ARG A 24 17.42 0.45 2.76
CA ARG A 24 18.86 0.43 2.51
C ARG A 24 19.29 1.26 1.30
N VAL A 25 18.37 1.49 0.36
CA VAL A 25 18.67 2.17 -0.92
C VAL A 25 18.09 3.57 -0.98
N LEU A 26 17.02 3.84 -0.24
CA LEU A 26 16.42 5.15 -0.16
C LEU A 26 17.31 6.07 0.68
N LYS A 27 17.64 7.24 0.14
CA LYS A 27 18.41 8.25 0.87
C LYS A 27 17.49 8.96 1.88
N PRO A 28 18.05 9.53 2.97
CA PRO A 28 17.27 10.39 3.86
C PRO A 28 16.56 11.52 3.11
N GLY A 29 15.33 11.83 3.51
CA GLY A 29 14.42 12.74 2.82
C GLY A 29 13.74 12.15 1.57
N GLY A 30 14.18 10.97 1.11
CA GLY A 30 13.56 10.23 0.01
C GLY A 30 12.14 9.76 0.35
N VAL A 31 11.36 9.50 -0.70
CA VAL A 31 9.93 9.19 -0.59
C VAL A 31 9.63 7.84 -1.22
N LEU A 32 8.92 6.98 -0.48
CA LEU A 32 8.33 5.74 -0.95
C LEU A 32 6.82 5.95 -1.09
N LEU A 33 6.29 5.68 -2.28
CA LEU A 33 4.84 5.62 -2.53
C LEU A 33 4.36 4.18 -2.51
N VAL A 34 3.32 3.93 -1.73
CA VAL A 34 2.67 2.62 -1.66
C VAL A 34 1.24 2.77 -2.18
N ALA A 35 0.95 2.07 -3.27
CA ALA A 35 -0.39 1.94 -3.82
C ALA A 35 -0.97 0.57 -3.43
N SER A 36 -2.22 0.55 -2.98
CA SER A 36 -2.89 -0.69 -2.58
C SER A 36 -4.35 -0.72 -2.99
N PHE A 37 -4.82 -1.91 -3.32
CA PHE A 37 -6.24 -2.22 -3.51
C PHE A 37 -6.82 -3.09 -2.38
N ASN A 38 -6.00 -3.50 -1.41
CA ASN A 38 -6.45 -4.28 -0.25
C ASN A 38 -7.20 -3.42 0.77
N SER A 39 -7.95 -4.08 1.66
CA SER A 39 -8.72 -3.45 2.72
C SER A 39 -7.90 -2.53 3.65
N PRO A 40 -8.51 -1.49 4.24
CA PRO A 40 -7.80 -0.54 5.09
C PRO A 40 -7.18 -1.18 6.33
N ASP A 41 -7.77 -2.26 6.85
CA ASP A 41 -7.27 -3.00 8.01
C ASP A 41 -5.96 -3.72 7.69
N MET A 42 -5.91 -4.41 6.54
CA MET A 42 -4.71 -5.10 6.07
C MET A 42 -3.56 -4.12 5.88
N ILE A 43 -3.86 -2.95 5.31
CA ILE A 43 -2.84 -1.94 5.10
C ILE A 43 -2.41 -1.23 6.38
N SER A 44 -3.32 -1.01 7.32
CA SER A 44 -2.95 -0.46 8.63
C SER A 44 -2.01 -1.41 9.38
N ALA A 45 -2.22 -2.73 9.30
CA ALA A 45 -1.31 -3.73 9.87
C ALA A 45 0.07 -3.75 9.20
N VAL A 46 0.16 -3.43 7.91
CA VAL A 46 1.44 -3.31 7.20
C VAL A 46 2.20 -2.06 7.64
N PHE A 47 1.52 -0.93 7.81
CA PHE A 47 2.18 0.30 8.27
C PHE A 47 2.57 0.27 9.74
N SER A 48 1.89 -0.48 10.60
CA SER A 48 2.40 -0.69 11.96
C SER A 48 3.74 -1.43 11.97
N LEU A 49 4.12 -2.13 10.89
CA LEU A 49 5.46 -2.73 10.75
C LEU A 49 6.52 -1.70 10.32
N THR A 50 6.11 -0.48 9.95
CA THR A 50 7.03 0.65 9.77
C THR A 50 7.37 1.34 11.09
N ASP A 51 6.60 1.10 12.16
CA ASP A 51 6.93 1.57 13.50
C ASP A 51 8.18 0.81 14.00
N GLY A 52 9.34 1.47 13.89
CA GLY A 52 10.66 0.88 14.16
C GLY A 52 11.60 0.90 12.96
N LEU A 53 11.11 1.32 11.79
CA LEU A 53 11.94 1.74 10.66
C LEU A 53 12.02 3.27 10.63
N ASP A 54 13.10 3.80 10.07
CA ASP A 54 13.34 5.25 9.90
C ASP A 54 12.48 5.82 8.74
N TYR A 55 11.18 5.52 8.77
CA TYR A 55 10.15 6.08 7.90
C TYR A 55 9.15 6.86 8.72
N GLN A 56 8.76 8.02 8.21
CA GLN A 56 7.64 8.80 8.72
C GLN A 56 6.51 8.81 7.70
N MET A 57 5.28 8.57 8.16
CA MET A 57 4.09 8.75 7.34
C MET A 57 3.89 10.25 7.05
N ALA A 58 4.04 10.63 5.78
CA ALA A 58 3.87 12.01 5.31
C ALA A 58 2.43 12.28 4.85
N MET A 59 1.77 11.29 4.25
CA MET A 59 0.39 11.41 3.77
C MET A 59 -0.27 10.04 3.65
N ARG A 60 -1.57 9.99 3.96
CA ARG A 60 -2.47 8.87 3.68
C ARG A 60 -3.68 9.41 2.92
N HIS A 61 -3.95 8.86 1.75
CA HIS A 61 -5.15 9.15 0.96
C HIS A 61 -5.81 7.83 0.54
N TYR A 62 -7.14 7.82 0.49
CA TYR A 62 -7.88 6.71 -0.06
C TYR A 62 -9.18 7.15 -0.71
N GLU A 63 -9.57 6.42 -1.74
CA GLU A 63 -10.79 6.64 -2.51
C GLU A 63 -11.43 5.29 -2.81
N GLU A 64 -12.72 5.17 -2.57
CA GLU A 64 -13.51 4.00 -2.97
C GLU A 64 -13.62 3.99 -4.50
N ILE A 65 -13.36 2.83 -5.11
CA ILE A 65 -13.44 2.70 -6.57
C ILE A 65 -14.90 2.45 -6.94
N GLU A 66 -15.55 3.47 -7.47
CA GLU A 66 -16.92 3.36 -7.96
C GLU A 66 -16.99 2.60 -9.31
N GLY A 67 -18.14 1.97 -9.57
CA GLY A 67 -18.47 1.40 -10.88
C GLY A 67 -17.95 -0.02 -11.17
N LEU A 68 -17.30 -0.68 -10.20
CA LEU A 68 -16.77 -2.04 -10.36
C LEU A 68 -17.86 -3.10 -10.57
N GLU A 69 -19.08 -2.84 -10.12
CA GLU A 69 -20.27 -3.68 -10.38
C GLU A 69 -20.42 -4.06 -11.87
N SER A 70 -20.06 -3.14 -12.78
CA SER A 70 -20.13 -3.35 -14.23
C SER A 70 -19.19 -4.45 -14.76
N LEU A 71 -18.16 -4.82 -14.00
CA LEU A 71 -17.23 -5.89 -14.38
C LEU A 71 -17.86 -7.28 -14.26
N ARG A 72 -18.97 -7.44 -13.50
CA ARG A 72 -19.69 -8.71 -13.38
C ARG A 72 -20.21 -9.22 -14.71
N ASP A 73 -20.62 -8.29 -15.58
CA ASP A 73 -21.15 -8.60 -16.90
C ASP A 73 -20.05 -9.17 -17.82
N THR A 74 -18.78 -8.85 -17.54
CA THR A 74 -17.62 -9.31 -18.31
C THR A 74 -16.95 -10.52 -17.66
N TYR A 75 -16.95 -10.60 -16.33
CA TYR A 75 -16.26 -11.61 -15.54
C TYR A 75 -17.23 -12.27 -14.56
N SER A 76 -17.92 -13.31 -15.02
CA SER A 76 -18.94 -14.04 -14.26
C SER A 76 -18.43 -14.77 -13.00
N GLY A 77 -17.12 -14.76 -12.76
CA GLY A 77 -16.48 -15.37 -11.60
C GLY A 77 -16.27 -14.41 -10.42
N LEU A 78 -16.50 -13.10 -10.60
CA LEU A 78 -16.32 -12.11 -9.55
C LEU A 78 -17.56 -12.06 -8.65
N SER A 79 -17.34 -12.25 -7.35
CA SER A 79 -18.34 -12.12 -6.30
C SER A 79 -18.61 -10.67 -5.96
N GLU A 80 -19.77 -10.42 -5.34
CA GLU A 80 -20.17 -9.07 -4.88
C GLU A 80 -19.21 -8.54 -3.82
N GLU A 81 -18.66 -9.40 -2.97
CA GLU A 81 -17.63 -9.03 -1.98
C GLU A 81 -16.29 -8.64 -2.63
N GLU A 82 -15.91 -9.25 -3.75
CA GLU A 82 -14.67 -8.89 -4.48
C GLU A 82 -14.77 -7.53 -5.18
N LEU A 83 -15.98 -7.08 -5.48
CA LEU A 83 -16.24 -5.83 -6.18
C LEU A 83 -16.60 -4.68 -5.26
N ARG A 84 -17.16 -4.98 -4.08
CA ARG A 84 -17.59 -3.98 -3.11
C ARG A 84 -16.46 -3.65 -2.13
N GLY A 85 -16.22 -2.35 -1.90
CA GLY A 85 -15.20 -1.92 -0.94
C GLY A 85 -13.77 -2.15 -1.42
N GLN A 86 -13.55 -2.17 -2.75
CA GLN A 86 -12.22 -1.99 -3.33
C GLN A 86 -11.88 -0.51 -3.19
N TYR A 87 -10.79 -0.23 -2.48
CA TYR A 87 -10.31 1.13 -2.28
C TYR A 87 -8.97 1.27 -2.96
N SER A 88 -8.76 2.37 -3.66
CA SER A 88 -7.42 2.78 -4.01
C SER A 88 -6.82 3.52 -2.82
N TYR A 89 -5.70 3.01 -2.31
CA TYR A 89 -4.94 3.70 -1.27
C TYR A 89 -3.64 4.24 -1.83
N LEU A 90 -3.27 5.44 -1.39
CA LEU A 90 -1.95 6.01 -1.58
C LEU A 90 -1.36 6.39 -0.22
N TYR A 91 -0.20 5.82 0.08
CA TYR A 91 0.59 6.18 1.25
C TYR A 91 1.93 6.72 0.83
N VAL A 92 2.35 7.78 1.52
CA VAL A 92 3.61 8.46 1.27
C VAL A 92 4.47 8.33 2.52
N LEU A 93 5.51 7.49 2.45
CA LEU A 93 6.50 7.37 3.50
C LEU A 93 7.73 8.19 3.14
N ARG A 94 8.23 8.99 4.07
CA ARG A 94 9.51 9.69 3.93
C ARG A 94 10.56 9.04 4.82
N LYS A 95 11.74 8.72 4.27
CA LYS A 95 12.87 8.28 5.10
C LYS A 95 13.40 9.44 5.94
N VAL A 96 13.49 9.23 7.24
CA VAL A 96 14.13 10.16 8.18
C VAL A 96 15.61 9.82 8.34
N ASP A 97 16.41 10.78 8.78
CA ASP A 97 17.83 10.54 9.04
C ASP A 97 18.01 9.47 10.13
N ASP A 98 19.03 8.62 9.95
CA ASP A 98 19.50 7.73 11.01
C ASP A 98 20.19 8.63 12.04
N ASN A 99 19.54 8.89 13.19
CA ASN A 99 20.17 9.59 14.32
C ASN A 99 21.36 8.80 14.88
#